data_AF-A0A961XV53-F1
#
_entry.id   AF-A0A961XV53-F1
#
_cell.length_a   1.000
_cell.length_b   1.000
_cell.length_c   1.000
_cell.angle_alpha   90.00
_cell.angle_beta   90.00
_cell.angle_gamma   90.00
#
_symmetry.space_group_name_H-M   'P 1'
#
loop_
_entity.id
_entity.type
_entity.pdbx_description
1 polymer ?
#
loop_
_entity_poly.entity_id
_entity_poly.type
_entity_poly.pdbx_seq_one_letter_code
_entity_poly.pdbx_strand_id
1 'polypeptide(L)'
;MAHWGIAYASGPNYNFPWRLMDPQTKAGFLAAAYDATEAAMALVGKVTPVERAMIEALPARYPRREPIEDQSVWDDAFADAMREVWRDHRGDLEVVAIFAEAIMNRTPWQMWDLKTGGVAAGAGTDEARHVLEEALNAFPAAWDHPGILHLYVHLMEMSPFPEKALKAGDRLRELVPDAGHLIHMPTHIDILCGHYHDV
;
A
#
# COMPACT_ATOMS: atom_id res chain seq x y z
N MET A 1 14.06 7.35 -10.13
CA MET A 1 12.67 6.97 -9.79
C MET A 1 11.91 6.20 -10.85
N ALA A 2 12.10 6.39 -12.17
CA ALA A 2 11.39 5.58 -13.18
C ALA A 2 11.57 4.06 -12.97
N HIS A 3 12.81 3.58 -12.80
CA HIS A 3 13.08 2.18 -12.47
C HIS A 3 12.45 1.74 -11.15
N TRP A 4 12.44 2.61 -10.13
CA TRP A 4 11.77 2.32 -8.86
C TRP A 4 10.26 2.09 -9.06
N GLY A 5 9.60 2.94 -9.86
CA GLY A 5 8.17 2.80 -10.16
C GLY A 5 7.85 1.50 -10.89
N ILE A 6 8.70 1.08 -11.84
CA ILE A 6 8.57 -0.23 -12.51
C ILE A 6 8.72 -1.37 -11.51
N ALA A 7 9.73 -1.31 -10.64
CA ALA A 7 9.96 -2.33 -9.62
C ALA A 7 8.74 -2.46 -8.71
N TYR A 8 8.27 -1.33 -8.16
CA TYR A 8 7.13 -1.26 -7.26
C TYR A 8 5.85 -1.83 -7.89
N ALA A 9 5.48 -1.33 -9.07
CA ALA A 9 4.23 -1.70 -9.75
C ALA A 9 4.21 -3.16 -10.26
N SER A 10 5.37 -3.78 -10.45
CA SER A 10 5.48 -5.18 -10.88
C SER A 10 5.26 -6.18 -9.75
N GLY A 11 5.23 -5.72 -8.49
CA GLY A 11 5.08 -6.58 -7.31
C GLY A 11 3.64 -6.99 -6.97
N PRO A 12 3.46 -7.66 -5.83
CA PRO A 12 2.15 -7.94 -5.28
C PRO A 12 1.53 -6.63 -4.77
N ASN A 13 0.22 -6.64 -4.64
CA ASN A 13 -0.55 -5.62 -3.93
C ASN A 13 -1.66 -6.29 -3.11
N TYR A 14 -2.38 -5.48 -2.33
CA TYR A 14 -3.41 -5.95 -1.39
C TYR A 14 -4.48 -6.84 -2.07
N ASN A 15 -4.80 -6.57 -3.32
CA ASN A 15 -5.82 -7.27 -4.10
C ASN A 15 -5.26 -8.46 -4.91
N PHE A 16 -3.96 -8.47 -5.19
CA PHE A 16 -3.30 -9.51 -5.96
C PHE A 16 -1.97 -9.95 -5.32
N PRO A 17 -2.01 -10.60 -4.15
CA PRO A 17 -0.82 -11.07 -3.45
C PRO A 17 -0.15 -12.24 -4.18
N TRP A 18 1.13 -12.50 -3.87
CA TRP A 18 1.94 -13.56 -4.50
C TRP A 18 1.29 -14.93 -4.55
N ARG A 19 0.54 -15.30 -3.51
CA ARG A 19 -0.16 -16.60 -3.41
C ARG A 19 -1.28 -16.80 -4.43
N LEU A 20 -1.79 -15.72 -5.04
CA LEU A 20 -2.83 -15.78 -6.08
C LEU A 20 -2.26 -15.85 -7.50
N MET A 21 -0.95 -15.66 -7.66
CA MET A 21 -0.29 -15.70 -8.96
C MET A 21 0.08 -17.13 -9.34
N ASP A 22 -0.22 -17.53 -10.57
CA ASP A 22 0.30 -18.78 -11.13
C ASP A 22 1.85 -18.72 -11.27
N PRO A 23 2.54 -19.87 -11.37
CA PRO A 23 4.00 -19.90 -11.41
C PRO A 23 4.63 -19.07 -12.54
N GLN A 24 4.00 -19.03 -13.73
CA GLN A 24 4.54 -18.29 -14.87
C GLN A 24 4.39 -16.78 -14.67
N THR A 25 3.22 -16.32 -14.25
CA THR A 25 2.96 -14.91 -13.92
C THR A 25 3.90 -14.44 -12.81
N LYS A 26 4.00 -15.21 -11.71
CA LYS A 26 4.88 -14.91 -10.59
C LYS A 26 6.34 -14.74 -11.02
N ALA A 27 6.85 -15.68 -11.82
CA ALA A 27 8.22 -15.61 -12.31
C ALA A 27 8.46 -14.40 -13.23
N GLY A 28 7.51 -14.07 -14.12
CA GLY A 28 7.61 -12.91 -14.99
C GLY A 28 7.61 -11.58 -14.23
N PHE A 29 6.69 -11.43 -13.28
CA PHE A 29 6.55 -10.24 -12.45
C PHE A 29 7.78 -10.02 -11.57
N LEU A 30 8.25 -11.09 -10.90
CA LEU A 30 9.44 -11.01 -10.06
C LEU A 30 10.70 -10.70 -10.86
N ALA A 31 10.86 -11.28 -12.05
CA ALA A 31 11.98 -10.97 -12.93
C ALA A 31 11.99 -9.49 -13.32
N ALA A 32 10.86 -8.94 -13.75
CA ALA A 32 10.73 -7.52 -14.09
C ALA A 32 11.01 -6.62 -12.88
N ALA A 33 10.47 -6.98 -11.71
CA ALA A 33 10.66 -6.21 -10.48
C ALA A 33 12.12 -6.21 -10.00
N TYR A 34 12.78 -7.37 -10.05
CA TYR A 34 14.19 -7.52 -9.70
C TYR A 34 15.11 -6.76 -10.67
N ASP A 35 14.92 -6.94 -11.98
CA ASP A 35 15.74 -6.27 -13.00
C ASP A 35 15.60 -4.73 -12.89
N ALA A 36 14.40 -4.23 -12.57
CA ALA A 36 14.16 -2.81 -12.31
C ALA A 36 14.75 -2.33 -10.97
N THR A 37 14.77 -3.18 -9.94
CA THR A 37 15.40 -2.90 -8.65
C THR A 37 16.91 -2.70 -8.83
N GLU A 38 17.59 -3.60 -9.54
CA GLU A 38 19.02 -3.49 -9.83
C GLU A 38 19.33 -2.19 -10.61
N ALA A 39 18.50 -1.86 -11.60
CA ALA A 39 18.64 -0.62 -12.36
C ALA A 39 18.43 0.64 -11.50
N ALA A 40 17.51 0.62 -10.54
CA ALA A 40 17.31 1.71 -9.59
C ALA A 40 18.51 1.85 -8.64
N MET A 41 19.01 0.74 -8.09
CA MET A 41 20.17 0.69 -7.21
C MET A 41 21.43 1.26 -7.89
N ALA A 42 21.65 0.98 -9.18
CA ALA A 42 22.76 1.55 -9.94
C ALA A 42 22.73 3.10 -10.05
N LEU A 43 21.58 3.72 -9.80
CA LEU A 43 21.35 5.17 -9.89
C LEU A 43 21.15 5.84 -8.52
N VAL A 44 21.19 5.09 -7.42
CA VAL A 44 20.89 5.56 -6.07
C VAL A 44 21.76 6.76 -5.62
N GLY A 45 22.96 6.88 -6.19
CA GLY A 45 23.88 8.00 -5.93
C GLY A 45 23.40 9.37 -6.43
N LYS A 46 22.37 9.44 -7.27
CA LYS A 46 21.98 10.63 -8.05
C LYS A 46 20.58 11.16 -7.74
N VAL A 47 20.00 10.75 -6.61
CA VAL A 47 18.62 11.09 -6.21
C VAL A 47 18.60 11.81 -4.87
N THR A 48 17.45 12.38 -4.52
CA THR A 48 17.22 13.03 -3.22
C THR A 48 17.32 12.01 -2.07
N PRO A 49 17.47 12.45 -0.80
CA PRO A 49 17.55 11.53 0.34
C PRO A 49 16.35 10.59 0.48
N VAL A 50 15.11 11.10 0.29
CA VAL A 50 13.90 10.27 0.38
C VAL A 50 13.83 9.25 -0.76
N GLU A 51 14.14 9.67 -2.00
CA GLU A 51 14.19 8.76 -3.15
C GLU A 51 15.25 7.67 -2.98
N ARG A 52 16.41 8.02 -2.39
CA ARG A 52 17.45 7.05 -2.02
C ARG A 52 16.90 6.01 -1.06
N ALA A 53 16.25 6.44 0.03
CA ALA A 53 15.71 5.54 1.04
C ALA A 53 14.66 4.59 0.45
N MET A 54 13.79 5.09 -0.42
CA MET A 54 12.80 4.28 -1.15
C MET A 54 13.45 3.24 -2.07
N ILE A 55 14.54 3.61 -2.77
CA ILE A 55 15.31 2.69 -3.62
C ILE A 55 16.02 1.63 -2.79
N GLU A 56 16.64 2.02 -1.68
CA GLU A 56 17.38 1.12 -0.78
C GLU A 56 16.46 0.12 -0.05
N ALA A 57 15.14 0.36 -0.02
CA ALA A 57 14.15 -0.60 0.48
C ALA A 57 13.77 -1.69 -0.55
N LEU A 58 13.96 -1.48 -1.85
CA LEU A 58 13.55 -2.46 -2.88
C LEU A 58 14.23 -3.83 -2.77
N PRO A 59 15.52 -3.95 -2.41
CA PRO A 59 16.14 -5.27 -2.20
C PRO A 59 15.48 -6.13 -1.12
N ALA A 60 14.78 -5.52 -0.16
CA ALA A 60 13.97 -6.27 0.81
C ALA A 60 12.69 -6.85 0.17
N ARG A 61 12.08 -6.13 -0.78
CA ARG A 61 10.88 -6.56 -1.52
C ARG A 61 11.19 -7.58 -2.62
N TYR A 62 12.33 -7.42 -3.29
CA TYR A 62 12.76 -8.24 -4.43
C TYR A 62 14.22 -8.69 -4.25
N PRO A 63 14.53 -9.57 -3.29
CA PRO A 63 15.92 -9.96 -3.00
C PRO A 63 16.55 -10.85 -4.07
N ARG A 64 15.74 -11.43 -4.96
CA ARG A 64 16.20 -12.31 -6.04
C ARG A 64 15.22 -12.36 -7.20
N ARG A 65 15.73 -12.77 -8.36
CA ARG A 65 15.01 -12.80 -9.63
C ARG A 65 14.01 -13.96 -9.76
N GLU A 66 14.32 -15.12 -9.18
CA GLU A 66 13.46 -16.31 -9.26
C GLU A 66 12.58 -16.47 -8.00
N PRO A 67 11.34 -16.98 -8.16
CA PRO A 67 10.45 -17.19 -7.04
C PRO A 67 10.96 -18.32 -6.13
N ILE A 68 10.73 -18.15 -4.83
CA ILE A 68 10.81 -19.21 -3.82
C ILE A 68 9.43 -19.84 -3.57
N GLU A 69 9.35 -20.80 -2.66
CA GLU A 69 8.08 -21.44 -2.31
C GLU A 69 7.10 -20.44 -1.66
N ASP A 70 7.59 -19.63 -0.72
CA ASP A 70 6.80 -18.64 0.00
C ASP A 70 7.49 -17.26 0.01
N GLN A 71 6.87 -16.28 -0.65
CA GLN A 71 7.34 -14.90 -0.74
C GLN A 71 6.87 -14.01 0.42
N SER A 72 6.02 -14.50 1.34
CA SER A 72 5.47 -13.69 2.44
C SER A 72 6.56 -13.05 3.30
N VAL A 73 7.70 -13.73 3.44
CA VAL A 73 8.89 -13.22 4.14
C VAL A 73 9.48 -11.95 3.49
N TRP A 74 9.23 -11.72 2.20
CA TRP A 74 9.65 -10.50 1.49
C TRP A 74 8.66 -9.35 1.74
N ASP A 75 7.37 -9.65 1.92
CA ASP A 75 6.36 -8.66 2.32
C ASP A 75 6.67 -8.14 3.74
N ASP A 76 7.03 -9.05 4.66
CA ASP A 76 7.52 -8.71 6.00
C ASP A 76 8.79 -7.84 5.95
N ALA A 77 9.82 -8.28 5.20
CA ALA A 77 11.08 -7.57 5.08
C ALA A 77 10.90 -6.16 4.48
N PHE A 78 10.03 -6.02 3.47
CA PHE A 78 9.76 -4.73 2.87
C PHE A 78 8.98 -3.80 3.81
N ALA A 79 7.99 -4.31 4.54
CA ALA A 79 7.29 -3.52 5.54
C ALA A 79 8.24 -3.05 6.65
N ASP A 80 9.17 -3.90 7.09
CA ASP A 80 10.18 -3.55 8.09
C ASP A 80 11.16 -2.49 7.57
N ALA A 81 11.62 -2.60 6.32
CA ALA A 81 12.45 -1.57 5.69
C ALA A 81 11.70 -0.24 5.56
N MET A 82 10.46 -0.27 5.10
CA MET A 82 9.63 0.93 4.94
C MET A 82 9.25 1.59 6.27
N ARG A 83 9.21 0.84 7.37
CA ARG A 83 9.03 1.41 8.71
C ARG A 83 10.16 2.36 9.08
N GLU A 84 11.39 1.99 8.78
CA GLU A 84 12.56 2.83 9.00
C GLU A 84 12.55 4.06 8.07
N VAL A 85 12.21 3.87 6.79
CA VAL A 85 12.05 4.98 5.83
C VAL A 85 10.99 5.97 6.30
N TRP A 86 9.83 5.49 6.74
CA TRP A 86 8.77 6.35 7.27
C TRP A 86 9.19 7.07 8.54
N ARG A 87 9.90 6.43 9.47
CA ARG A 87 10.40 7.11 10.67
C ARG A 87 11.29 8.30 10.31
N ASP A 88 12.15 8.13 9.31
CA ASP A 88 13.14 9.13 8.93
C ASP A 88 12.56 10.20 7.96
N HIS A 89 11.45 9.89 7.29
CA HIS A 89 10.76 10.73 6.29
C HIS A 89 9.26 10.91 6.55
N ARG A 90 8.85 11.04 7.83
CA ARG A 90 7.45 11.01 8.30
C ARG A 90 6.46 11.96 7.61
N GLY A 91 6.95 13.06 7.03
CA GLY A 91 6.13 14.07 6.35
C GLY A 91 6.01 13.88 4.83
N ASP A 92 6.66 12.88 4.25
CA ASP A 92 6.56 12.56 2.84
C ASP A 92 5.35 11.65 2.58
N LEU A 93 4.37 12.14 1.82
CA LEU A 93 3.09 11.46 1.63
C LEU A 93 3.20 10.20 0.75
N GLU A 94 4.19 10.14 -0.14
CA GLU A 94 4.46 8.92 -0.91
C GLU A 94 5.03 7.85 0.02
N VAL A 95 5.94 8.21 0.92
CA VAL A 95 6.46 7.28 1.95
C VAL A 95 5.33 6.76 2.85
N VAL A 96 4.42 7.65 3.27
CA VAL A 96 3.22 7.27 4.06
C VAL A 96 2.38 6.24 3.32
N ALA A 97 2.03 6.51 2.06
CA ALA A 97 1.19 5.62 1.26
C ALA A 97 1.86 4.24 1.07
N ILE A 98 3.14 4.23 0.69
CA ILE A 98 3.88 3.00 0.42
C ILE A 98 4.10 2.18 1.69
N PHE A 99 4.36 2.82 2.83
CA PHE A 99 4.50 2.10 4.10
C PHE A 99 3.16 1.53 4.59
N ALA A 100 2.07 2.29 4.49
CA ALA A 100 0.74 1.79 4.83
C ALA A 100 0.36 0.58 3.96
N GLU A 101 0.60 0.64 2.65
CA GLU A 101 0.37 -0.50 1.76
C GLU A 101 1.26 -1.69 2.12
N ALA A 102 2.55 -1.46 2.43
CA ALA A 102 3.46 -2.52 2.83
C ALA A 102 2.98 -3.27 4.07
N ILE A 103 2.45 -2.55 5.08
CA ILE A 103 1.82 -3.18 6.25
C ILE A 103 0.60 -4.02 5.83
N MET A 104 -0.29 -3.46 5.01
CA MET A 104 -1.52 -4.12 4.57
C MET A 104 -1.24 -5.39 3.75
N ASN A 105 -0.18 -5.38 2.93
CA ASN A 105 0.22 -6.52 2.10
C ASN A 105 0.73 -7.73 2.89
N ARG A 106 1.05 -7.58 4.18
CA ARG A 106 1.41 -8.71 5.06
C ARG A 106 0.21 -9.62 5.35
N THR A 107 -0.98 -9.03 5.44
CA THR A 107 -2.24 -9.73 5.76
C THR A 107 -3.36 -9.27 4.83
N PRO A 108 -3.25 -9.51 3.50
CA PRO A 108 -4.19 -8.99 2.52
C PRO A 108 -5.59 -9.54 2.78
N TRP A 109 -6.57 -8.64 2.81
CA TRP A 109 -7.97 -8.91 3.18
C TRP A 109 -8.20 -9.41 4.61
N GLN A 110 -7.20 -9.30 5.48
CA GLN A 110 -7.24 -9.81 6.86
C GLN A 110 -6.78 -8.75 7.84
N MET A 111 -7.23 -7.49 7.67
CA MET A 111 -6.93 -6.41 8.62
C MET A 111 -7.88 -6.43 9.83
N TRP A 112 -9.13 -6.84 9.63
CA TRP A 112 -10.15 -6.90 10.69
C TRP A 112 -10.70 -8.31 10.84
N ASP A 113 -10.96 -8.71 12.07
CA ASP A 113 -11.71 -9.93 12.37
C ASP A 113 -13.21 -9.63 12.30
N LEU A 114 -13.86 -10.10 11.23
CA LEU A 114 -15.28 -9.86 10.98
C LEU A 114 -16.22 -10.48 12.05
N LYS A 115 -15.74 -11.47 12.82
CA LYS A 115 -16.55 -12.11 13.87
C LYS A 115 -16.52 -11.30 15.17
N THR A 116 -15.38 -10.71 15.50
CA THR A 116 -15.19 -9.99 16.76
C THR A 116 -15.27 -8.48 16.61
N GLY A 117 -15.10 -7.95 15.39
CA GLY A 117 -14.89 -6.53 15.12
C GLY A 117 -13.50 -6.03 15.55
N GLY A 118 -12.62 -6.91 16.05
CA GLY A 118 -11.28 -6.56 16.49
C GLY A 118 -10.25 -6.56 15.35
N VAL A 119 -9.02 -6.19 15.69
CA VAL A 119 -7.87 -6.38 14.79
C VAL A 119 -7.65 -7.89 14.58
N ALA A 120 -7.49 -8.30 13.32
CA ALA A 120 -7.21 -9.69 12.99
C ALA A 120 -5.84 -10.13 13.54
N ALA A 121 -5.72 -11.40 13.90
CA ALA A 121 -4.48 -11.93 14.46
C ALA A 121 -3.30 -11.79 13.46
N GLY A 122 -2.20 -11.18 13.91
CA GLY A 122 -1.00 -10.96 13.09
C GLY A 122 -1.09 -9.75 12.14
N ALA A 123 -2.22 -9.07 12.06
CA ALA A 123 -2.39 -7.91 11.20
C ALA A 123 -1.78 -6.64 11.80
N GLY A 124 -1.15 -5.83 10.96
CA GLY A 124 -0.62 -4.51 11.33
C GLY A 124 -1.67 -3.40 11.36
N THR A 125 -2.94 -3.71 11.63
CA THR A 125 -4.08 -2.80 11.44
C THR A 125 -3.98 -1.51 12.23
N ASP A 126 -3.60 -1.58 13.51
CA ASP A 126 -3.45 -0.38 14.33
C ASP A 126 -2.27 0.48 13.85
N GLU A 127 -1.20 -0.15 13.35
CA GLU A 127 -0.03 0.56 12.78
C GLU A 127 -0.40 1.26 11.47
N ALA A 128 -1.02 0.54 10.52
CA ALA A 128 -1.47 1.11 9.25
C ALA A 128 -2.47 2.26 9.47
N ARG A 129 -3.42 2.07 10.40
CA ARG A 129 -4.38 3.11 10.77
C ARG A 129 -3.68 4.32 11.37
N HIS A 130 -2.72 4.11 12.27
CA HIS A 130 -1.94 5.21 12.86
C HIS A 130 -1.18 6.00 11.81
N VAL A 131 -0.49 5.33 10.88
CA VAL A 131 0.27 5.97 9.78
C VAL A 131 -0.65 6.85 8.91
N LEU A 132 -1.81 6.32 8.50
CA LEU A 132 -2.75 7.03 7.62
C LEU A 132 -3.48 8.17 8.35
N GLU A 133 -3.99 7.92 9.56
CA GLU A 133 -4.73 8.94 10.34
C GLU A 133 -3.79 10.05 10.82
N GLU A 134 -2.53 9.74 11.15
CA GLU A 134 -1.55 10.79 11.45
C GLU A 134 -1.35 11.71 10.26
N ALA A 135 -1.15 11.16 9.06
CA ALA A 135 -0.94 11.97 7.86
C ALA A 135 -2.17 12.83 7.52
N LEU A 136 -3.38 12.26 7.58
CA LEU A 136 -4.63 12.98 7.32
C LEU A 136 -4.90 14.11 8.32
N ASN A 137 -4.40 13.98 9.56
CA ASN A 137 -4.55 15.02 10.59
C ASN A 137 -3.44 16.07 10.53
N ALA A 138 -2.20 15.67 10.23
CA ALA A 138 -1.04 16.56 10.30
C ALA A 138 -0.81 17.34 9.00
N PHE A 139 -1.17 16.78 7.84
CA PHE A 139 -0.84 17.34 6.53
C PHE A 139 -2.10 17.57 5.69
N PRO A 140 -2.51 18.84 5.45
CA PRO A 140 -3.66 19.13 4.60
C PRO A 140 -3.56 18.50 3.20
N ALA A 141 -2.35 18.43 2.63
CA ALA A 141 -2.10 17.82 1.32
C ALA A 141 -2.39 16.30 1.28
N ALA A 142 -2.47 15.60 2.43
CA ALA A 142 -2.86 14.19 2.47
C ALA A 142 -4.29 13.97 1.95
N TRP A 143 -5.16 14.98 2.09
CA TRP A 143 -6.53 14.97 1.54
C TRP A 143 -6.57 15.11 0.02
N ASP A 144 -5.44 15.42 -0.63
CA ASP A 144 -5.31 15.48 -2.08
C ASP A 144 -4.43 14.34 -2.62
N HIS A 145 -4.08 13.36 -1.78
CA HIS A 145 -3.22 12.24 -2.15
C HIS A 145 -4.03 10.96 -2.39
N PRO A 146 -4.22 10.52 -3.66
CA PRO A 146 -5.12 9.40 -3.97
C PRO A 146 -4.70 8.09 -3.31
N GLY A 147 -3.40 7.81 -3.20
CA GLY A 147 -2.90 6.60 -2.54
C GLY A 147 -3.30 6.50 -1.05
N ILE A 148 -3.19 7.58 -0.28
CA ILE A 148 -3.53 7.60 1.15
C ILE A 148 -5.03 7.39 1.33
N LEU A 149 -5.87 8.12 0.57
CA LEU A 149 -7.32 7.98 0.68
C LEU A 149 -7.80 6.59 0.24
N HIS A 150 -7.22 6.06 -0.84
CA HIS A 150 -7.50 4.71 -1.32
C HIS A 150 -7.17 3.64 -0.29
N LEU A 151 -5.97 3.70 0.30
CA LEU A 151 -5.55 2.74 1.34
C LEU A 151 -6.38 2.88 2.60
N TYR A 152 -6.79 4.10 2.97
CA TYR A 152 -7.67 4.29 4.12
C TYR A 152 -9.06 3.70 3.89
N VAL A 153 -9.63 3.84 2.68
CA VAL A 153 -10.87 3.15 2.31
C VAL A 153 -10.71 1.63 2.45
N HIS A 154 -9.68 1.04 1.84
CA HIS A 154 -9.42 -0.41 1.93
C HIS A 154 -9.17 -0.89 3.36
N LEU A 155 -8.48 -0.10 4.18
CA LEU A 155 -8.24 -0.46 5.57
C LEU A 155 -9.54 -0.47 6.39
N MET A 156 -10.47 0.42 6.09
CA MET A 156 -11.65 0.67 6.90
C MET A 156 -12.90 -0.09 6.45
N GLU A 157 -12.93 -0.58 5.20
CA GLU A 157 -14.09 -1.28 4.61
C GLU A 157 -14.52 -2.56 5.36
N MET A 158 -13.62 -3.21 6.10
CA MET A 158 -13.96 -4.37 6.93
C MET A 158 -13.96 -4.07 8.43
N SER A 159 -13.77 -2.80 8.80
CA SER A 159 -13.75 -2.38 10.21
C SER A 159 -15.15 -2.36 10.81
N PRO A 160 -15.30 -2.36 12.15
CA PRO A 160 -16.59 -2.11 12.79
C PRO A 160 -17.00 -0.62 12.79
N PHE A 161 -16.22 0.26 12.15
CA PHE A 161 -16.49 1.71 12.05
C PHE A 161 -16.14 2.25 10.65
N PRO A 162 -16.72 1.68 9.57
CA PRO A 162 -16.42 2.08 8.19
C PRO A 162 -16.73 3.56 7.93
N GLU A 163 -17.66 4.16 8.68
CA GLU A 163 -18.07 5.55 8.56
C GLU A 163 -16.92 6.56 8.76
N LYS A 164 -15.83 6.16 9.43
CA LYS A 164 -14.63 7.00 9.55
C LYS A 164 -13.99 7.32 8.20
N ALA A 165 -14.15 6.45 7.20
CA ALA A 165 -13.58 6.64 5.88
C ALA A 165 -14.50 7.40 4.89
N LEU A 166 -15.74 7.77 5.27
CA LEU A 166 -16.68 8.46 4.37
C LEU A 166 -16.07 9.71 3.73
N LYS A 167 -15.49 10.61 4.55
CA LYS A 167 -14.86 11.84 4.03
C LYS A 167 -13.70 11.56 3.07
N ALA A 168 -12.92 10.51 3.34
CA ALA A 168 -11.81 10.11 2.49
C ALA A 168 -12.34 9.55 1.15
N GLY A 169 -13.41 8.77 1.19
CA GLY A 169 -14.10 8.26 0.01
C GLY A 169 -14.69 9.38 -0.85
N ASP A 170 -15.41 10.31 -0.24
CA ASP A 170 -15.99 11.48 -0.92
C ASP A 170 -14.93 12.32 -1.62
N ARG A 171 -13.77 12.50 -0.98
CA ARG A 171 -12.67 13.22 -1.61
C ARG A 171 -12.03 12.42 -2.74
N LEU A 172 -11.80 11.11 -2.54
CA LEU A 172 -11.11 10.26 -3.50
C LEU A 172 -11.82 10.19 -4.86
N ARG A 173 -13.16 10.08 -4.89
CA ARG A 173 -13.94 9.98 -6.14
C ARG A 173 -13.78 11.17 -7.08
N GLU A 174 -13.32 12.32 -6.58
CA GLU A 174 -13.14 13.54 -7.37
C GLU A 174 -11.69 13.78 -7.84
N LEU A 175 -10.70 13.10 -7.25
CA LEU A 175 -9.28 13.43 -7.45
C LEU A 175 -8.71 12.93 -8.78
N VAL A 176 -9.14 11.74 -9.22
CA VAL A 176 -8.55 11.06 -10.40
C VAL A 176 -9.67 10.50 -11.28
N PRO A 177 -10.38 11.37 -12.04
CA PRO A 177 -11.60 10.98 -12.76
C PRO A 177 -11.38 9.96 -13.89
N ASP A 178 -10.15 9.80 -14.38
CA ASP A 178 -9.82 8.80 -15.40
C ASP A 178 -9.50 7.42 -14.80
N ALA A 179 -9.39 7.32 -13.46
CA ALA A 179 -9.13 6.07 -12.76
C ALA A 179 -10.44 5.46 -12.24
N GLY A 180 -11.12 4.69 -13.08
CA GLY A 180 -12.40 4.04 -12.73
C GLY A 180 -12.37 3.24 -11.43
N HIS A 181 -11.22 2.61 -11.10
CA HIS A 181 -11.00 1.97 -9.79
C HIS A 181 -11.13 2.96 -8.63
N LEU A 182 -10.45 4.11 -8.69
CA LEU A 182 -10.47 5.10 -7.61
C LEU A 182 -11.83 5.79 -7.45
N ILE A 183 -12.59 5.92 -8.55
CA ILE A 183 -13.99 6.39 -8.49
C ILE A 183 -14.89 5.37 -7.80
N HIS A 184 -14.65 4.08 -8.04
CA HIS A 184 -15.43 2.99 -7.46
C HIS A 184 -15.14 2.77 -5.97
N MET A 185 -13.87 2.87 -5.54
CA MET A 185 -13.45 2.52 -4.18
C MET A 185 -14.33 3.09 -3.04
N PRO A 186 -14.78 4.36 -3.08
CA PRO A 186 -15.68 4.92 -2.06
C PRO A 186 -16.99 4.15 -1.86
N THR A 187 -17.52 3.48 -2.90
CA THR A 187 -18.80 2.74 -2.81
C THR A 187 -18.73 1.58 -1.81
N HIS A 188 -17.53 1.09 -1.50
CA HIS A 188 -17.30 0.07 -0.47
C HIS A 188 -17.73 0.59 0.91
N ILE A 189 -17.45 1.85 1.21
CA ILE A 189 -17.86 2.50 2.47
C ILE A 189 -19.33 2.90 2.39
N ASP A 190 -19.78 3.45 1.25
CA ASP A 190 -21.15 3.94 1.08
C ASP A 190 -22.17 2.83 1.34
N ILE A 191 -21.97 1.64 0.76
CA ILE A 191 -22.85 0.48 0.95
C ILE A 191 -22.92 0.07 2.42
N LEU A 192 -21.79 0.04 3.12
CA LEU A 192 -21.72 -0.35 4.52
C LEU A 192 -22.38 0.67 5.46
N CYS A 193 -22.37 1.95 5.07
CA CYS A 193 -23.01 3.03 5.82
C CYS A 193 -24.48 3.26 5.40
N GLY A 194 -24.99 2.52 4.41
CA GLY A 194 -26.36 2.66 3.92
C GLY A 194 -26.59 3.85 2.96
N HIS A 195 -25.52 4.41 2.40
CA HIS A 195 -25.53 5.53 1.46
C HIS A 195 -25.76 5.05 0.00
N TYR A 196 -26.81 4.26 -0.23
CA TYR A 196 -27.04 3.60 -1.54
C TYR A 196 -27.26 4.55 -2.72
N HIS A 197 -27.54 5.82 -2.46
CA HIS A 197 -27.71 6.86 -3.48
C HIS A 197 -26.40 7.39 -4.04
N ASP A 198 -25.28 7.12 -3.36
CA ASP A 198 -23.93 7.57 -3.71
C ASP A 198 -23.11 6.50 -4.46
N VAL A 199 -23.76 5.37 -4.81
CA VAL A 199 -23.18 4.19 -5.50
C VAL A 199 -23.39 4.24 -7.00
#